data_AF-A0A661TQG5-F1
#
_entry.id   AF-A0A661TQG5-F1
#
_cell.length_a   1.000
_cell.length_b   1.000
_cell.length_c   1.000
_cell.angle_alpha   90.00
_cell.angle_beta   90.00
_cell.angle_gamma   90.00
#
_symmetry.space_group_name_H-M   'P 1'
#
loop_
_entity.id
_entity.type
_entity.pdbx_description
1 polymer ?
#
loop_
_entity_poly.entity_id
_entity_poly.type
_entity_poly.pdbx_seq_one_letter_code
_entity_poly.pdbx_strand_id
1 'polypeptide(L)'
;MKRKVFWVILFLILAIFLSGCCLFQNLSADVVITKWEQDYSNGKWSNQVKVYYTITNTGNVDIGYYNIWLAAYCEDGSIYEDWNTIG
;
A
#
# COMPACT_ATOMS: atom_id res chain seq x y z
N MET A 1 7.12 -43.21 23.39
CA MET A 1 8.42 -42.57 23.03
C MET A 1 9.19 -42.27 24.30
N LYS A 2 10.53 -42.43 24.34
CA LYS A 2 11.33 -42.07 25.53
C LYS A 2 11.11 -40.58 25.84
N ARG A 3 10.88 -40.22 27.11
CA ARG A 3 10.58 -38.84 27.57
C ARG A 3 11.48 -37.78 26.91
N LYS A 4 12.76 -38.09 26.74
CA LYS A 4 13.76 -37.22 26.10
C LYS A 4 13.48 -36.94 24.61
N VAL A 5 12.98 -37.91 23.85
CA VAL A 5 12.67 -37.78 22.41
C VAL A 5 11.48 -36.85 22.19
N PHE A 6 10.48 -36.91 23.07
CA PHE A 6 9.31 -36.03 23.01
C PHE A 6 9.70 -34.55 23.16
N TRP A 7 10.56 -34.23 24.13
CA TRP A 7 11.04 -32.86 24.33
C TRP A 7 11.82 -32.33 23.12
N VAL A 8 12.64 -33.17 22.47
CA VAL A 8 13.38 -32.79 21.26
C VAL A 8 12.44 -32.43 20.11
N ILE A 9 11.40 -33.25 19.87
CA ILE A 9 10.41 -32.98 18.83
C ILE A 9 9.62 -31.70 19.14
N LEU A 10 9.24 -31.50 20.40
CA LEU A 10 8.53 -30.29 20.83
C LEU A 10 9.36 -29.02 20.61
N PHE A 11 10.65 -29.04 20.97
CA PHE A 11 11.55 -27.91 20.73
C PHE A 11 11.81 -27.66 19.24
N LEU A 12 11.87 -28.71 18.41
CA LEU A 12 12.00 -28.57 16.95
C LEU A 12 10.75 -27.91 16.33
N ILE A 13 9.55 -28.36 16.72
CA ILE A 13 8.30 -27.75 16.25
C ILE A 13 8.22 -26.29 16.71
N LEU A 14 8.53 -26.02 17.98
CA LEU A 14 8.53 -24.66 18.53
C LEU A 14 9.56 -23.76 17.81
N ALA A 15 10.75 -24.28 17.48
CA ALA A 15 11.76 -23.54 16.73
C ALA A 15 11.32 -23.24 15.29
N ILE A 16 10.58 -24.14 14.64
CA ILE A 16 9.99 -23.93 13.30
C ILE A 16 8.88 -22.88 13.34
N PHE A 17 8.04 -22.90 14.38
CA PHE A 17 7.00 -21.87 14.57
C PHE A 17 7.59 -20.50 14.93
N LEU A 18 8.65 -20.47 15.76
CA LEU A 18 9.36 -19.24 16.12
C LEU A 18 10.20 -18.69 14.95
N SER A 19 10.77 -19.56 14.10
CA SER A 19 11.45 -19.11 12.87
C SER A 19 10.45 -18.63 11.82
N GLY A 20 9.25 -19.23 11.75
CA GLY A 20 8.17 -18.79 10.88
C GLY A 20 7.52 -17.46 11.28
N CYS A 21 7.65 -17.05 12.55
CA CYS A 21 7.05 -15.81 13.08
C CYS A 21 7.67 -14.52 12.50
N CYS A 22 8.83 -14.59 11.85
CA CYS A 22 9.56 -13.43 11.34
C CYS A 22 9.77 -13.39 9.81
N LEU A 23 9.18 -14.29 9.02
CA LEU A 23 9.68 -14.55 7.65
C LEU A 23 8.81 -14.11 6.47
N PHE A 24 7.59 -13.62 6.68
CA PHE A 24 6.78 -13.18 5.54
C PHE A 24 6.86 -11.66 5.37
N GLN A 25 7.53 -11.27 4.30
CA GLN A 25 7.40 -9.94 3.72
C GLN A 25 5.93 -9.71 3.36
N ASN A 26 5.35 -8.69 3.94
CA ASN A 26 4.01 -8.22 3.71
C ASN A 26 4.11 -6.84 3.05
N LEU A 27 3.79 -6.81 1.76
CA LEU A 27 3.62 -5.57 1.01
C LEU A 27 2.17 -5.12 1.17
N SER A 28 1.96 -4.03 1.91
CA SER A 28 0.64 -3.48 2.19
C SER A 28 0.74 -1.97 2.36
N ALA A 29 -0.25 -1.25 1.84
CA ALA A 29 -0.36 0.18 2.02
C ALA A 29 -1.83 0.62 2.05
N ASP A 30 -2.10 1.65 2.83
CA ASP A 30 -3.39 2.34 2.84
C ASP A 30 -3.27 3.64 2.05
N VAL A 31 -4.27 3.92 1.21
CA VAL A 31 -4.35 5.17 0.43
C VAL A 31 -5.61 5.91 0.83
N VAL A 32 -5.45 7.16 1.26
CA VAL A 32 -6.56 8.03 1.67
C VAL A 32 -6.54 9.30 0.86
N ILE A 33 -7.62 9.58 0.12
CA ILE A 33 -7.82 10.87 -0.53
C ILE A 33 -8.23 11.88 0.55
N THR A 34 -7.43 12.92 0.72
CA THR A 34 -7.61 13.91 1.80
C THR A 34 -8.36 15.14 1.31
N LYS A 35 -8.21 15.51 0.03
CA LYS A 35 -8.82 16.71 -0.53
C LYS A 35 -8.91 16.63 -2.06
N TRP A 36 -9.94 17.28 -2.58
CA TRP A 36 -10.07 17.66 -3.98
C TRP A 36 -10.04 19.19 -4.07
N GLU A 37 -9.32 19.72 -5.04
CA GLU A 37 -9.25 21.16 -5.27
C GLU A 37 -9.30 21.46 -6.76
N GLN A 38 -9.99 22.54 -7.10
CA GLN A 38 -10.06 23.07 -8.44
C GLN A 38 -10.02 24.59 -8.33
N ASP A 39 -9.12 25.21 -9.09
CA ASP A 39 -8.94 26.65 -9.00
C ASP A 39 -10.10 27.38 -9.71
N TYR A 40 -10.60 28.46 -9.10
CA TYR A 40 -11.59 29.36 -9.71
C TYR A 40 -10.99 30.75 -9.86
N SER A 41 -10.93 31.27 -11.08
CA SER A 41 -10.40 32.60 -11.36
C SER A 41 -11.09 33.24 -12.56
N ASN A 42 -11.22 34.57 -12.56
CA ASN A 42 -11.82 35.33 -13.67
C ASN A 42 -13.20 34.80 -14.11
N GLY A 43 -14.03 34.35 -13.16
CA GLY A 43 -15.37 33.84 -13.45
C GLY A 43 -15.41 32.41 -14.02
N LYS A 44 -14.28 31.68 -14.06
CA LYS A 44 -14.17 30.36 -14.68
C LYS A 44 -13.45 29.37 -13.76
N TRP A 45 -13.92 28.13 -13.77
CA TRP A 45 -13.21 27.00 -13.16
C TRP A 45 -12.04 26.58 -14.06
N SER A 46 -10.93 26.18 -13.44
CA SER A 46 -9.79 25.58 -14.13
C SER A 46 -10.16 24.23 -14.73
N ASN A 47 -9.56 23.86 -15.85
CA ASN A 47 -9.69 22.52 -16.43
C ASN A 47 -8.82 21.48 -15.72
N GLN A 48 -8.21 21.82 -14.58
CA GLN A 48 -7.33 20.95 -13.81
C GLN A 48 -7.92 20.73 -12.42
N VAL A 49 -8.02 19.47 -12.01
CA VAL A 49 -8.37 19.06 -10.66
C VAL A 49 -7.11 18.55 -9.97
N LYS A 50 -6.86 19.03 -8.75
CA LYS A 50 -5.78 18.58 -7.88
C LYS A 50 -6.35 17.56 -6.90
N VAL A 51 -5.76 16.37 -6.87
CA VAL A 51 -6.12 15.29 -5.95
C VAL A 51 -5.02 15.15 -4.91
N TYR A 52 -5.37 15.39 -3.66
CA TYR A 52 -4.45 15.22 -2.54
C TYR A 52 -4.74 13.88 -1.88
N TYR A 53 -3.71 13.09 -1.67
CA TYR A 53 -3.81 11.80 -1.00
C TYR A 53 -2.58 11.53 -0.14
N THR A 54 -2.77 10.66 0.85
CA THR A 54 -1.69 10.14 1.70
C THR A 54 -1.59 8.64 1.45
N ILE A 55 -0.37 8.15 1.24
CA ILE A 55 -0.06 6.72 1.21
C ILE A 55 0.69 6.38 2.49
N THR A 56 0.20 5.39 3.23
CA THR A 56 0.82 4.89 4.46
C THR A 56 1.24 3.46 4.25
N ASN A 57 2.54 3.16 4.36
CA ASN A 57 3.02 1.77 4.40
C ASN A 57 2.51 1.09 5.67
N THR A 58 1.67 0.07 5.50
CA THR A 58 1.12 -0.75 6.60
C THR A 58 1.75 -2.15 6.64
N GLY A 59 2.62 -2.44 5.66
CA GLY A 59 3.41 -3.65 5.58
C GLY A 59 4.67 -3.61 6.44
N ASN A 60 5.51 -4.63 6.26
CA ASN A 60 6.82 -4.74 6.90
C ASN A 60 7.98 -4.74 5.87
N VAL A 61 7.65 -4.46 4.61
CA VAL A 61 8.61 -4.28 3.52
C VAL A 61 9.01 -2.80 3.47
N ASP A 62 10.31 -2.54 3.37
CA ASP A 62 10.84 -1.19 3.15
C ASP A 62 10.55 -0.73 1.71
N ILE A 63 10.06 0.50 1.54
CA ILE A 63 9.59 1.02 0.25
C ILE A 63 10.43 2.25 -0.09
N GLY A 64 11.18 2.17 -1.19
CA GLY A 64 12.02 3.27 -1.68
C GLY A 64 11.28 4.31 -2.53
N TYR A 65 10.21 3.92 -3.22
CA TYR A 65 9.37 4.81 -4.02
C TYR A 65 8.03 4.14 -4.33
N TYR A 66 7.02 4.95 -4.66
CA TYR A 66 5.68 4.55 -5.06
C TYR A 66 5.43 4.91 -6.53
N ASN A 67 4.99 3.94 -7.31
CA ASN A 67 4.42 4.18 -8.64
C ASN A 67 2.90 4.08 -8.54
N ILE A 68 2.22 5.14 -8.97
CA ILE A 68 0.79 5.32 -8.77
C ILE A 68 0.16 5.50 -10.13
N TRP A 69 -0.82 4.66 -10.43
CA TRP A 69 -1.65 4.80 -11.62
C TRP A 69 -2.98 5.42 -11.23
N LEU A 70 -3.33 6.51 -11.90
CA LEU A 70 -4.59 7.22 -11.72
C LEU A 70 -5.42 7.05 -12.99
N ALA A 71 -6.70 6.71 -12.83
CA ALA A 71 -7.69 6.70 -13.90
C ALA A 71 -8.92 7.50 -13.46
N ALA A 72 -9.22 8.57 -14.19
CA ALA A 72 -10.39 9.42 -13.97
C ALA A 72 -11.42 9.17 -15.07
N TYR A 73 -12.62 8.75 -14.67
CA TYR A 73 -13.75 8.50 -15.56
C TYR A 73 -14.66 9.73 -15.59
N CYS A 74 -14.92 10.25 -16.77
CA CYS A 74 -15.77 11.40 -16.96
C CYS A 74 -17.20 11.00 -17.34
N GLU A 75 -18.15 11.91 -17.12
CA GLU A 75 -19.57 11.69 -17.40
C GLU A 75 -19.85 11.44 -18.89
N ASP A 76 -19.02 12.02 -19.77
CA ASP A 76 -19.08 11.81 -21.23
C ASP A 76 -18.52 10.45 -21.67
N GLY A 77 -18.06 9.61 -20.74
CA GLY A 77 -17.48 8.30 -20.99
C GLY A 77 -15.99 8.34 -21.37
N SER A 78 -15.36 9.52 -21.41
CA SER A 78 -13.91 9.62 -21.58
C SER A 78 -13.16 9.18 -20.32
N ILE A 79 -11.91 8.75 -20.50
CA ILE A 79 -11.04 8.29 -19.43
C ILE A 79 -9.70 9.02 -19.56
N TYR A 80 -9.24 9.60 -18.46
CA TYR A 80 -7.90 10.18 -18.33
C TYR A 80 -7.05 9.29 -17.44
N GLU A 81 -5.93 8.79 -17.95
CA GLU A 81 -5.05 7.87 -17.24
C GLU A 81 -3.62 8.40 -17.23
N ASP A 82 -2.93 8.28 -16.10
CA ASP A 82 -1.51 8.65 -16.01
C ASP A 82 -0.77 7.87 -14.92
N TRP A 83 0.54 7.73 -15.09
CA TRP A 83 1.46 7.20 -14.09
C TRP A 83 2.23 8.33 -13.41
N ASN A 84 2.30 8.27 -12.09
CA ASN A 84 3.11 9.19 -11.30
C ASN A 84 4.05 8.42 -10.36
N THR A 85 5.30 8.85 -10.28
CA THR A 85 6.31 8.28 -9.38
C THR A 85 6.58 9.25 -8.25
N ILE A 86 6.45 8.79 -7.01
CA ILE A 86 6.68 9.57 -5.79
C ILE A 86 7.72 8.84 -4.94
N GLY A 87 8.80 9.52 -4.56
CA GLY A 87 9.89 8.98 -3.76
C GLY A 87 10.54 10.05 -2.90
#